data_AF-A0A840IF92-F1
#
_entry.id   AF-A0A840IF92-F1
#
_cell.length_a   1.000
_cell.length_b   1.000
_cell.length_c   1.000
_cell.angle_alpha   90.00
_cell.angle_beta   90.00
_cell.angle_gamma   90.00
#
_symmetry.space_group_name_H-M   'P 1'
#
loop_
_entity.id
_entity.type
_entity.pdbx_description
1 polymer ?
#
loop_
_entity_poly.entity_id
_entity_poly.type
_entity_poly.pdbx_seq_one_letter_code
_entity_poly.pdbx_strand_id
1 'polypeptide(L)'
;MDTILLVVLIVIGLLIVLAVLGSIAATRRNRAGAARFSESLTAVDRHLAEAIATDHGWRRETLDAAAHAAFAQHRPGAAPDRLELLQIVDEPGTDSDLAIYRATASGGATRITLGRRDGAWYAKAFDDER
;
A
#
# COMPACT_ATOMS: atom_id res chain seq x y z
N MET A 1 -11.35 49.81 47.13
CA MET A 1 -10.54 49.34 45.98
C MET A 1 -9.76 48.08 46.32
N ASP A 2 -9.25 47.94 47.54
CA ASP A 2 -8.42 46.80 47.97
C ASP A 2 -9.18 45.45 48.02
N THR A 3 -10.45 45.47 48.40
CA THR A 3 -11.31 44.26 48.39
C THR A 3 -11.55 43.70 46.99
N ILE A 4 -11.74 44.57 45.98
CA ILE A 4 -11.92 44.14 44.59
C ILE A 4 -10.63 43.53 44.05
N LEU A 5 -9.48 44.17 44.33
CA LEU A 5 -8.16 43.65 43.95
C LEU A 5 -7.90 42.26 44.56
N LEU A 6 -8.21 42.10 45.85
CA LEU A 6 -8.04 40.83 46.56
C LEU A 6 -8.93 39.73 45.97
N VAL A 7 -10.21 40.03 45.68
CA VAL A 7 -11.12 39.07 45.04
C VAL A 7 -10.60 38.67 43.65
N VAL A 8 -10.13 39.62 42.85
CA VAL A 8 -9.58 39.35 41.52
C VAL A 8 -8.34 38.45 41.61
N LEU A 9 -7.43 38.71 42.55
CA LEU A 9 -6.24 37.87 42.76
C LEU A 9 -6.59 36.44 43.17
N ILE A 10 -7.60 36.27 44.03
CA ILE A 10 -8.08 34.94 44.43
C ILE A 10 -8.67 34.20 43.23
N VAL A 11 -9.49 34.86 42.41
CA VAL A 11 -10.08 34.26 41.21
C VAL A 11 -9.00 33.86 40.21
N ILE A 12 -8.02 34.73 39.96
CA ILE A 12 -6.88 34.42 39.08
C ILE A 12 -6.09 33.25 39.63
N GLY A 13 -5.79 33.23 40.94
CA GLY A 13 -5.11 32.12 41.59
C GLY A 13 -5.86 30.79 41.40
N LEU A 14 -7.18 30.81 41.59
CA LEU A 14 -8.03 29.63 41.38
C LEU A 14 -8.01 29.16 39.92
N LEU A 15 -8.10 30.09 38.96
CA LEU A 15 -8.05 29.76 37.54
C LEU A 15 -6.70 29.15 37.14
N ILE A 16 -5.59 29.67 37.68
CA ILE A 16 -4.25 29.10 37.46
C ILE A 16 -4.17 27.69 38.02
N VAL A 17 -4.66 27.45 39.24
CA VAL A 17 -4.66 26.10 39.84
C VAL A 17 -5.48 25.11 39.00
N LEU A 18 -6.67 25.52 38.55
CA LEU A 18 -7.51 24.69 37.67
C LEU A 18 -6.83 24.39 36.33
N ALA A 19 -6.17 25.38 35.72
CA ALA A 19 -5.44 25.20 34.47
C ALA A 19 -4.27 24.21 34.62
N VAL A 20 -3.50 24.31 35.71
CA VAL A 20 -2.38 23.40 36.00
C VAL A 20 -2.90 21.97 36.20
N LEU A 21 -3.92 21.78 37.03
CA LEU A 21 -4.51 20.45 37.26
C LEU A 21 -5.10 19.84 35.98
N GLY A 22 -5.79 20.65 35.17
CA GLY A 22 -6.31 20.23 33.86
C GLY A 22 -5.21 19.79 32.89
N SER A 23 -4.10 20.54 32.84
CA SER A 23 -2.97 20.21 31.96
C SER A 23 -2.29 18.88 32.33
N ILE A 24 -2.15 18.60 33.63
CA ILE A 24 -1.57 17.34 34.13
C ILE A 24 -2.49 16.15 33.80
N ALA A 25 -3.80 16.32 33.97
CA ALA A 25 -4.77 15.28 33.63
C ALA A 25 -4.79 14.98 32.12
N ALA A 26 -4.75 16.03 31.28
CA ALA A 26 -4.74 15.90 29.83
C ALA A 26 -3.45 15.23 29.31
N THR A 27 -2.29 15.62 29.82
CA THR A 27 -1.00 15.02 29.42
C THR A 27 -0.91 13.54 29.78
N ARG A 28 -1.41 13.13 30.96
CA ARG A 28 -1.50 11.71 31.34
C ARG A 28 -2.38 10.92 30.39
N ARG A 29 -3.56 11.45 30.05
CA ARG A 29 -4.51 10.78 29.14
C ARG A 29 -3.95 10.67 27.72
N ASN A 30 -3.29 11.71 27.23
CA ASN A 30 -2.66 11.70 25.91
C ASN A 30 -1.50 10.71 25.83
N ARG A 31 -0.67 10.59 26.88
CA ARG A 31 0.41 9.59 26.92
C ARG A 31 -0.13 8.15 26.88
N ALA A 32 -1.21 7.87 27.61
CA ALA A 32 -1.87 6.57 27.57
C ALA A 32 -2.47 6.25 26.18
N GLY A 33 -3.00 7.27 25.48
CA GLY A 33 -3.47 7.12 24.10
C GLY A 33 -2.33 6.88 23.10
N ALA A 34 -1.24 7.64 23.23
CA ALA A 34 -0.07 7.54 22.36
C ALA A 34 0.58 6.15 22.43
N ALA A 35 0.67 5.55 23.63
CA ALA A 35 1.21 4.21 23.79
C ALA A 35 0.39 3.14 23.04
N ARG A 36 -0.94 3.16 23.20
CA ARG A 36 -1.83 2.21 22.49
C ARG A 36 -1.81 2.41 20.98
N PHE A 37 -1.73 3.65 20.53
CA PHE A 37 -1.62 3.96 19.10
C PHE A 37 -0.31 3.43 18.51
N SER A 38 0.81 3.63 19.20
CA SER A 38 2.11 3.08 18.80
C SER A 38 2.12 1.55 18.75
N GLU A 39 1.46 0.90 19.69
CA GLU A 39 1.31 -0.56 19.72
C GLU A 39 0.49 -1.07 18.53
N SER A 40 -0.63 -0.38 18.22
CA SER A 40 -1.45 -0.68 17.04
C SER A 40 -0.68 -0.52 15.73
N LEU A 41 0.13 0.55 15.60
CA LEU A 41 0.97 0.75 14.42
C LEU A 41 2.01 -0.37 14.27
N THR A 42 2.67 -0.74 15.36
CA THR A 42 3.67 -1.82 15.35
C THR A 42 3.05 -3.17 14.94
N ALA A 43 1.80 -3.43 15.36
CA ALA A 43 1.08 -4.64 14.95
C ALA A 43 0.75 -4.62 13.45
N VAL A 44 0.30 -3.48 12.92
CA VAL A 44 0.04 -3.30 11.48
C VAL A 44 1.32 -3.46 10.67
N ASP A 45 2.43 -2.86 11.09
CA ASP A 45 3.72 -2.98 10.42
C ASP A 45 4.20 -4.44 10.36
N ARG A 46 3.98 -5.22 11.43
CA ARG A 46 4.30 -6.65 11.44
C ARG A 46 3.46 -7.43 10.44
N HIS A 47 2.16 -7.18 10.39
CA HIS A 47 1.28 -7.84 9.42
C HIS A 47 1.64 -7.46 7.98
N LEU A 48 2.01 -6.21 7.73
CA LEU A 48 2.50 -5.79 6.42
C LEU A 48 3.82 -6.48 6.07
N ALA A 49 4.76 -6.57 7.01
CA ALA A 49 6.02 -7.27 6.80
C ALA A 49 5.82 -8.76 6.51
N GLU A 50 4.90 -9.43 7.21
CA GLU A 50 4.52 -10.83 6.96
C GLU A 50 3.85 -11.00 5.59
N ALA A 51 2.96 -10.08 5.20
CA ALA A 51 2.32 -10.08 3.88
C ALA A 51 3.36 -9.92 2.76
N ILE A 52 4.29 -8.96 2.89
CA ILE A 52 5.37 -8.73 1.93
C ILE A 52 6.33 -9.93 1.85
N ALA A 53 6.67 -10.53 2.99
CA ALA A 53 7.55 -11.69 3.03
C ALA A 53 6.91 -12.92 2.35
N THR A 54 5.59 -13.01 2.34
CA THR A 54 4.85 -14.11 1.73
C THR A 54 4.57 -13.86 0.25
N ASP A 55 4.44 -12.59 -0.17
CA ASP A 55 4.11 -12.25 -1.54
C ASP A 55 5.34 -11.98 -2.42
N HIS A 56 5.84 -13.05 -3.05
CA HIS A 56 6.86 -12.99 -4.09
C HIS A 56 6.27 -13.11 -5.51
N GLY A 57 4.97 -12.89 -5.68
CA GLY A 57 4.29 -13.09 -6.97
C GLY A 57 4.77 -12.13 -8.07
N TRP A 58 5.29 -10.97 -7.69
CA TRP A 58 5.74 -9.93 -8.64
C TRP A 58 7.20 -10.07 -9.05
N ARG A 59 7.85 -11.20 -8.75
CA ARG A 59 9.22 -11.44 -9.22
C ARG A 59 9.27 -11.33 -10.73
N ARG A 60 10.21 -10.52 -11.22
CA ARG A 60 10.29 -10.17 -12.63
C ARG A 60 10.48 -11.40 -13.50
N GLU A 61 11.25 -12.37 -13.02
CA GLU A 61 11.52 -13.62 -13.72
C GLU A 61 10.24 -14.45 -13.92
N THR A 62 9.34 -14.48 -12.92
CA THR A 62 8.08 -15.21 -13.02
C THR A 62 7.08 -14.54 -13.96
N LEU A 63 7.04 -13.21 -13.94
CA LEU A 63 6.19 -12.42 -14.83
C LEU A 63 6.66 -12.50 -16.28
N ASP A 64 7.97 -12.33 -16.53
CA ASP A 64 8.56 -12.41 -17.87
C ASP A 64 8.34 -13.81 -18.47
N ALA A 65 8.56 -14.87 -17.67
CA ALA A 65 8.31 -16.24 -18.11
C ALA A 65 6.83 -16.47 -18.48
N ALA A 66 5.90 -15.97 -17.67
CA ALA A 66 4.46 -16.07 -17.95
C ALA A 66 4.05 -15.27 -19.18
N ALA A 67 4.61 -14.07 -19.38
CA ALA A 67 4.37 -13.24 -20.55
C ALA A 67 4.91 -13.90 -21.83
N HIS A 68 6.11 -14.51 -21.80
CA HIS A 68 6.64 -15.28 -22.91
C HIS A 68 5.77 -16.49 -23.24
N ALA A 69 5.34 -17.24 -22.23
CA ALA A 69 4.43 -18.39 -22.43
C ALA A 69 3.08 -17.95 -23.01
N ALA A 70 2.51 -16.85 -22.52
CA ALA A 70 1.28 -16.27 -23.03
C ALA A 70 1.41 -15.83 -24.49
N PHE A 71 2.51 -15.16 -24.85
CA PHE A 71 2.78 -14.76 -26.23
C PHE A 71 2.92 -15.97 -27.16
N ALA A 72 3.69 -16.99 -26.74
CA ALA A 72 3.88 -18.21 -27.53
C ALA A 72 2.57 -19.00 -27.75
N GLN A 73 1.66 -18.99 -26.78
CA GLN A 73 0.32 -19.56 -26.93
C GLN A 73 -0.54 -18.75 -27.90
N HIS A 74 -0.45 -17.42 -27.86
CA HIS A 74 -1.23 -16.54 -28.73
C HIS A 74 -0.72 -16.52 -30.18
N ARG A 75 0.61 -16.56 -30.38
CA ARG A 75 1.27 -16.66 -31.69
C ARG A 75 2.24 -17.84 -31.73
N PRO A 76 1.74 -19.06 -31.99
CA PRO A 76 2.58 -20.25 -32.06
C PRO A 76 3.69 -20.11 -33.11
N GLY A 77 4.93 -20.41 -32.70
CA GLY A 77 6.10 -20.35 -33.58
C GLY A 77 6.72 -18.96 -33.73
N ALA A 78 6.17 -17.92 -33.10
CA ALA A 78 6.78 -16.61 -33.02
C ALA A 78 7.31 -16.33 -31.61
N ALA A 79 8.48 -15.69 -31.52
CA ALA A 79 9.01 -15.13 -30.29
C ALA A 79 8.94 -13.59 -30.37
N PRO A 80 8.69 -12.89 -29.25
CA PRO A 80 8.75 -11.43 -29.25
C PRO A 80 10.21 -10.98 -29.35
N ASP A 81 10.50 -10.04 -30.23
CA ASP A 81 11.80 -9.38 -30.34
C ASP A 81 12.08 -8.52 -29.10
N ARG A 82 11.01 -7.96 -28.53
CA ARG A 82 11.07 -7.16 -27.31
C ARG A 82 9.84 -7.40 -26.44
N LEU A 83 10.08 -7.52 -25.14
CA LEU A 83 9.05 -7.62 -24.13
C LEU A 83 9.25 -6.51 -23.09
N GLU A 84 8.29 -5.61 -22.96
CA GLU A 84 8.34 -4.48 -22.04
C GLU A 84 7.19 -4.56 -21.03
N LEU A 85 7.52 -4.66 -19.74
CA LEU A 85 6.53 -4.51 -18.67
C LEU A 85 6.13 -3.04 -18.59
N LEU A 86 4.88 -2.74 -18.90
CA LEU A 86 4.34 -1.38 -18.90
C LEU A 86 3.78 -0.99 -17.54
N GLN A 87 3.04 -1.89 -16.89
CA GLN A 87 2.30 -1.58 -15.68
C GLN A 87 2.07 -2.83 -14.83
N ILE A 88 2.10 -2.66 -13.50
CA ILE A 88 1.55 -3.60 -12.53
C ILE A 88 0.38 -2.90 -11.85
N VAL A 89 -0.77 -3.58 -11.74
CA VAL A 89 -1.92 -3.14 -10.96
C VAL A 89 -2.05 -4.07 -9.78
N ASP A 90 -1.85 -3.51 -8.59
CA ASP A 90 -2.03 -4.17 -7.30
C ASP A 90 -3.43 -3.84 -6.77
N GLU A 91 -4.30 -4.84 -6.72
CA GLU A 91 -5.65 -4.71 -6.15
C GLU A 91 -5.68 -5.39 -4.79
N PRO A 92 -6.47 -4.90 -3.81
CA PRO A 92 -6.57 -5.54 -2.50
C PRO A 92 -6.92 -7.03 -2.58
N GLY A 93 -5.98 -7.89 -2.17
CA GLY A 93 -6.07 -9.34 -2.30
C GLY A 93 -4.76 -9.93 -2.81
N THR A 94 -4.72 -11.25 -3.08
CA THR A 94 -3.55 -11.93 -3.67
C THR A 94 -3.81 -12.45 -5.09
N ASP A 95 -5.07 -12.44 -5.53
CA ASP A 95 -5.55 -13.08 -6.78
C ASP A 95 -6.23 -12.11 -7.74
N SER A 96 -6.03 -10.80 -7.55
CA SER A 96 -6.58 -9.76 -8.43
C SER A 96 -5.51 -8.94 -9.15
N ASP A 97 -4.23 -9.27 -8.95
CA ASP A 97 -3.13 -8.54 -9.55
C ASP A 97 -3.14 -8.66 -11.07
N LEU A 98 -2.76 -7.57 -11.72
CA LEU A 98 -2.58 -7.52 -13.17
C LEU A 98 -1.16 -7.07 -13.51
N ALA A 99 -0.58 -7.68 -14.53
CA ALA A 99 0.65 -7.22 -15.15
C ALA A 99 0.42 -7.01 -16.65
N ILE A 100 0.70 -5.80 -17.13
CA ILE A 100 0.49 -5.40 -18.51
C ILE A 100 1.83 -5.31 -19.20
N TYR A 101 1.99 -6.13 -20.23
CA TYR A 101 3.17 -6.17 -21.09
C TYR A 101 2.86 -5.62 -22.47
N ARG A 102 3.88 -5.09 -23.13
CA ARG A 102 3.93 -4.87 -24.57
C ARG A 102 4.94 -5.82 -25.16
N ALA A 103 4.48 -6.71 -26.04
CA ALA A 103 5.32 -7.58 -26.84
C ALA A 103 5.40 -7.01 -28.25
N THR A 104 6.61 -6.82 -28.77
CA THR A 104 6.86 -6.40 -30.15
C THR A 104 7.49 -7.55 -30.91
N ALA A 105 6.95 -7.86 -32.08
CA ALA A 105 7.48 -8.85 -33.00
C ALA A 105 7.41 -8.33 -34.44
N SER A 106 7.99 -9.07 -35.39
CA SER A 106 7.94 -8.79 -36.83
C SER A 106 6.54 -8.52 -37.40
N GLY A 107 5.48 -9.05 -36.76
CA GLY A 107 4.08 -8.86 -37.15
C GLY A 107 3.36 -7.66 -36.49
N GLY A 108 4.04 -6.87 -35.66
CA GLY A 108 3.46 -5.73 -34.94
C GLY A 108 3.61 -5.82 -33.41
N ALA A 109 2.99 -4.86 -32.71
CA ALA A 109 2.98 -4.83 -31.25
C ALA A 109 1.66 -5.41 -30.71
N THR A 110 1.75 -6.14 -29.60
CA THR A 110 0.60 -6.72 -28.90
C THR A 110 0.73 -6.40 -27.42
N ARG A 111 -0.33 -5.85 -26.83
CA ARG A 111 -0.45 -5.72 -25.39
C ARG A 111 -0.95 -7.03 -24.81
N ILE A 112 -0.24 -7.56 -23.83
CA ILE A 112 -0.58 -8.77 -23.09
C ILE A 112 -0.97 -8.35 -21.68
N THR A 113 -2.18 -8.69 -21.25
CA THR A 113 -2.59 -8.53 -19.85
C THR A 113 -2.53 -9.88 -19.17
N LEU A 114 -1.67 -10.02 -18.17
CA LEU A 114 -1.61 -11.16 -17.29
C LEU A 114 -2.49 -10.88 -16.07
N GLY A 115 -3.25 -11.89 -15.64
CA GLY A 115 -3.90 -11.92 -14.34
C GLY A 115 -3.23 -12.91 -13.41
N ARG A 116 -3.41 -12.74 -12.10
CA ARG A 116 -2.94 -13.67 -11.08
C ARG A 116 -4.11 -14.50 -10.54
N ARG A 117 -3.92 -15.79 -10.32
CA ARG A 117 -4.88 -16.67 -9.65
C ARG A 117 -4.16 -17.85 -9.01
N ASP A 118 -4.48 -18.15 -7.77
CA ASP A 118 -3.88 -19.24 -6.99
C ASP A 118 -2.34 -19.14 -6.95
N GLY A 119 -1.83 -17.91 -6.93
CA GLY A 119 -0.39 -17.62 -7.00
C GLY A 119 0.28 -17.80 -8.37
N ALA A 120 -0.45 -18.21 -9.41
CA ALA A 120 0.05 -18.36 -10.78
C ALA A 120 -0.40 -17.23 -11.70
N TRP A 121 0.45 -16.87 -12.66
CA TRP A 121 0.13 -15.90 -13.71
C TRP A 121 -0.50 -16.58 -14.92
N TYR A 122 -1.58 -16.01 -15.43
CA TYR A 122 -2.28 -16.51 -16.61
C TYR A 122 -2.59 -15.38 -17.59
N ALA A 123 -2.70 -15.71 -18.88
CA ALA A 123 -3.10 -14.74 -19.89
C ALA A 123 -4.58 -14.37 -19.72
N LYS A 124 -4.87 -13.11 -19.42
CA LYS A 124 -6.22 -12.59 -19.23
C LYS A 124 -6.77 -11.94 -20.51
N ALA A 125 -5.94 -11.18 -21.22
CA ALA A 125 -6.34 -10.51 -22.46
C ALA A 125 -5.14 -10.23 -23.39
N PHE A 126 -5.44 -10.09 -24.68
CA PHE A 126 -4.50 -9.69 -25.73
C PHE A 126 -5.14 -8.59 -26.58
N ASP A 127 -4.43 -7.48 -26.75
CA ASP A 127 -4.85 -6.39 -27.63
C ASP A 127 -3.75 -6.11 -28.65
N ASP A 128 -4.05 -6.34 -29.93
CA ASP A 128 -3.12 -6.01 -31.02
C ASP A 128 -3.14 -4.51 -31.28
N GLU A 129 -1.97 -3.88 -31.15
CA GLU A 129 -1.77 -2.49 -31.49
C GLU A 129 -1.40 -2.40 -32.97
N ARG A 130 -2.39 -2.02 -33.80
CA ARG A 130 -2.23 -1.76 -35.23
C ARG A 130 -1.51 -0.45 -35.52
#